data_AF-A0A0K8RET9-F1
#
_entry.id   AF-A0A0K8RET9-F1
#
_cell.length_a   1.000
_cell.length_b   1.000
_cell.length_c   1.000
_cell.angle_alpha   90.00
_cell.angle_beta   90.00
_cell.angle_gamma   90.00
#
_symmetry.space_group_name_H-M   'P 1'
#
loop_
_entity.id
_entity.type
_entity.pdbx_description
1 polymer ?
#
loop_
_entity_poly.entity_id
_entity_poly.type
_entity_poly.pdbx_seq_one_letter_code
_entity_poly.pdbx_strand_id
1 'polypeptide(L)'
;MEFSVPILSRWVSRLTKRNIFASVSRSTVHTGSASSKEEIEHESDVRVHEDIPKAPLYPGHIPTTLAQKVLISVGSALAAITDPFRDDMVAVFGETTGTLAFRELHKIMSNDPEGRQILRDRPRIHTSTLDLDYLRQLPEETFGHAYYRFLADNNVTPDSRLAVQFVDDPELAYVAQRYREVHDLIHTLLEMPTHMLGEVTVKWVEAIHTKMPMCSTGALFGAVRLRPKQRRDYVSSHLPWALRVGYNAKNLMCVYYEKHWEMPLLELQHSLNIEPFPRKQSMQDHMPSLQKSGLVA
;
A
#
# COMPACT_ATOMS: atom_id res chain seq x y z
N MET A 1 34.36 -17.92 -30.69
CA MET A 1 34.93 -18.22 -29.37
C MET A 1 33.79 -18.37 -28.40
N GLU A 2 33.41 -19.62 -28.17
CA GLU A 2 32.56 -20.03 -27.07
C GLU A 2 33.22 -19.66 -25.74
N PHE A 3 32.44 -19.15 -24.79
CA PHE A 3 32.68 -19.45 -23.38
C PHE A 3 31.32 -19.63 -22.70
N SER A 4 31.08 -20.90 -22.39
CA SER A 4 30.00 -21.43 -21.57
C SER A 4 30.38 -21.26 -20.09
N VAL A 5 29.44 -20.85 -19.23
CA VAL A 5 29.49 -21.18 -17.79
C VAL A 5 28.07 -21.55 -17.32
N PRO A 6 27.85 -22.79 -16.87
CA PRO A 6 26.57 -23.28 -16.36
C PRO A 6 26.48 -23.21 -14.82
N ILE A 7 25.30 -23.56 -14.30
CA ILE A 7 24.98 -23.93 -12.90
C ILE A 7 24.43 -22.78 -12.05
N LEU A 8 23.09 -22.64 -12.09
CA LEU A 8 22.24 -22.32 -10.92
C LEU A 8 20.73 -22.57 -11.17
N SER A 9 20.35 -23.19 -12.28
CA SER A 9 18.95 -23.45 -12.68
C SER A 9 18.33 -24.76 -12.15
N ARG A 10 18.85 -25.35 -11.06
CA ARG A 10 18.44 -26.71 -10.63
C ARG A 10 17.90 -26.88 -9.20
N TRP A 11 17.66 -25.79 -8.46
CA TRP A 11 17.19 -25.87 -7.07
C TRP A 11 15.73 -25.45 -6.82
N VAL A 12 14.99 -24.99 -7.83
CA VAL A 12 13.61 -24.48 -7.63
C VAL A 12 12.50 -25.43 -8.12
N SER A 13 12.80 -26.60 -8.70
CA SER A 13 11.75 -27.52 -9.22
C SER A 13 11.53 -28.84 -8.46
N ARG A 14 12.03 -28.99 -7.22
CA ARG A 14 11.95 -30.27 -6.47
C ARG A 14 11.14 -30.26 -5.17
N LEU A 15 10.35 -29.23 -4.88
CA LEU A 15 9.56 -29.15 -3.63
C LEU A 15 8.03 -29.18 -3.81
N THR A 16 7.51 -29.42 -5.02
CA THR A 16 6.05 -29.43 -5.28
C THR A 16 5.46 -30.78 -5.72
N LYS A 17 6.18 -31.91 -5.59
CA LYS A 17 5.61 -33.24 -5.86
C LYS A 17 6.14 -34.32 -4.90
N ARG A 18 5.41 -34.55 -3.80
CA ARG A 18 5.34 -35.74 -2.90
C ARG A 18 4.76 -35.25 -1.57
N ASN A 19 3.64 -35.72 -1.00
CA ASN A 19 3.03 -37.03 -1.01
C ASN A 19 1.51 -36.91 -0.87
N ILE A 20 0.80 -37.73 -1.63
CA ILE A 20 -0.61 -38.06 -1.50
C ILE A 20 -0.66 -39.59 -1.28
N PHE A 21 -1.46 -40.01 -0.29
CA PHE A 21 -1.90 -41.38 0.09
C PHE A 21 -1.03 -42.31 0.97
N ALA A 22 -1.72 -42.74 2.05
CA ALA A 22 -1.78 -44.07 2.69
C ALA A 22 -0.72 -44.50 3.71
N SER A 23 -1.13 -44.68 4.98
CA SER A 23 -1.08 -45.98 5.68
C SER A 23 -1.92 -45.96 6.96
N VAL A 24 -2.79 -46.95 7.10
CA VAL A 24 -3.62 -47.31 8.26
C VAL A 24 -2.92 -48.43 9.05
N SER A 25 -3.27 -48.54 10.35
CA SER A 25 -2.89 -49.56 11.36
C SER A 25 -1.45 -49.48 11.89
N ARG A 26 -1.17 -49.70 13.19
CA ARG A 26 -1.75 -50.71 14.09
C ARG A 26 -1.52 -50.30 15.56
N SER A 27 -2.50 -50.61 16.41
CA SER A 27 -2.43 -50.53 17.87
C SER A 27 -1.47 -51.57 18.46
N THR A 28 -0.71 -51.18 19.50
CA THR A 28 -0.18 -52.11 20.49
C THR A 28 -0.03 -51.41 21.84
N VAL A 29 -0.71 -51.98 22.83
CA VAL A 29 -0.62 -51.68 24.26
C VAL A 29 0.66 -52.30 24.81
N HIS A 30 1.44 -51.57 25.60
CA HIS A 30 2.22 -52.18 26.66
C HIS A 30 2.26 -51.30 27.92
N THR A 31 1.80 -51.92 29.00
CA THR A 31 1.89 -51.56 30.40
C THR A 31 3.32 -51.62 30.92
N GLY A 32 3.73 -50.67 31.76
CA GLY A 32 4.98 -50.73 32.51
C GLY A 32 5.06 -49.64 33.57
N SER A 33 4.72 -50.00 34.80
CA SER A 33 4.91 -49.22 36.03
C SER A 33 6.38 -49.28 36.47
N ALA A 34 6.97 -48.14 36.85
CA ALA A 34 7.86 -48.05 38.02
C ALA A 34 8.26 -46.58 38.32
N SER A 35 8.00 -46.21 39.56
CA SER A 35 8.44 -45.04 40.32
C SER A 35 9.96 -44.87 40.36
N SER A 36 10.47 -43.63 40.29
CA SER A 36 11.28 -43.04 41.38
C SER A 36 11.82 -41.64 41.07
N LYS A 37 11.73 -40.78 42.10
CA LYS A 37 12.60 -39.67 42.49
C LYS A 37 12.42 -38.30 41.81
N GLU A 38 11.84 -37.41 42.61
CA GLU A 38 11.99 -35.96 42.57
C GLU A 38 13.46 -35.57 42.76
N GLU A 39 13.97 -34.76 41.84
CA GLU A 39 15.09 -33.85 42.08
C GLU A 39 14.62 -32.46 41.66
N ILE A 40 14.54 -31.57 42.65
CA ILE A 40 14.17 -30.18 42.49
C ILE A 40 15.44 -29.44 42.07
N GLU A 41 15.64 -29.24 40.77
CA GLU A 41 16.58 -28.26 40.26
C GLU A 41 15.85 -26.94 40.00
N HIS A 42 16.21 -25.94 40.82
CA HIS A 42 15.71 -24.59 40.73
C HIS A 42 16.42 -23.85 39.58
N GLU A 43 16.09 -24.20 38.34
CA GLU A 43 16.52 -23.45 37.16
C GLU A 43 15.50 -22.35 36.88
N SER A 44 15.86 -21.10 37.16
CA SER A 44 15.10 -19.92 36.75
C SER A 44 15.27 -19.72 35.24
N ASP A 45 14.57 -20.57 34.47
CA ASP A 45 14.46 -20.47 33.03
C ASP A 45 13.39 -19.41 32.72
N VAL A 46 13.83 -18.17 32.43
CA VAL A 46 12.95 -17.17 31.82
C VAL A 46 12.73 -17.62 30.37
N ARG A 47 11.84 -18.60 30.19
CA ARG A 47 11.30 -18.93 28.87
C ARG A 47 10.39 -17.81 28.45
N VAL A 48 10.93 -16.89 27.66
CA VAL A 48 10.12 -16.08 26.76
C VAL A 48 9.56 -17.05 25.73
N HIS A 49 8.45 -17.70 26.07
CA HIS A 49 7.63 -18.42 25.11
C HIS A 49 7.02 -17.37 24.16
N GLU A 50 7.76 -17.01 23.11
CA GLU A 50 7.17 -16.42 21.90
C GLU A 50 6.35 -17.52 21.21
N ASP A 51 5.17 -17.80 21.77
CA ASP A 51 4.22 -18.73 21.15
C ASP A 51 3.72 -18.11 19.84
N ILE A 52 4.32 -18.55 18.73
CA ILE A 52 3.83 -18.26 17.38
C ILE A 52 2.37 -18.73 17.31
N PRO A 53 1.41 -17.88 16.88
CA PRO A 53 0.07 -18.34 16.57
C PRO A 53 0.15 -19.50 15.58
N LYS A 54 -0.19 -20.72 16.01
CA LYS A 54 -0.02 -21.93 15.18
C LYS A 54 -0.93 -21.95 13.95
N ALA A 55 -1.94 -21.09 13.90
CA ALA A 55 -2.92 -21.00 12.81
C ALA A 55 -2.93 -19.60 12.17
N PRO A 56 -3.12 -19.51 10.84
CA PRO A 56 -3.40 -18.24 10.16
C PRO A 56 -4.62 -17.53 10.74
N LEU A 57 -4.54 -16.21 10.93
CA LEU A 57 -5.64 -15.39 11.49
C LEU A 57 -6.65 -14.95 10.40
N TYR A 58 -6.23 -14.98 9.14
CA TYR A 58 -7.04 -14.70 7.94
C TYR A 58 -6.41 -15.41 6.72
N PRO A 59 -7.12 -15.53 5.58
CA PRO A 59 -6.57 -16.16 4.38
C PRO A 59 -5.26 -15.51 3.93
N GLY A 60 -4.20 -16.31 3.81
CA GLY A 60 -2.87 -15.83 3.40
C GLY A 60 -1.98 -15.29 4.53
N HIS A 61 -2.49 -15.20 5.77
CA HIS A 61 -1.70 -14.79 6.93
C HIS A 61 -0.54 -15.75 7.20
N ILE A 62 0.66 -15.19 7.38
CA ILE A 62 1.87 -15.91 7.77
C ILE A 62 2.25 -15.44 9.18
N PRO A 63 1.99 -16.25 10.22
CA PRO A 63 2.38 -15.93 11.59
C PRO A 63 3.89 -15.72 11.71
N THR A 64 4.30 -14.66 12.39
CA THR A 64 5.73 -14.34 12.59
C THR A 64 6.05 -14.04 14.04
N THR A 65 7.23 -14.46 14.51
CA THR A 65 7.79 -13.94 15.77
C THR A 65 8.28 -12.50 15.59
N LEU A 66 8.56 -11.79 16.69
CA LEU A 66 9.14 -10.46 16.60
C LEU A 66 10.50 -10.51 15.89
N ALA A 67 11.34 -11.50 16.20
CA ALA A 67 12.64 -11.68 15.55
C ALA A 67 12.50 -11.93 14.04
N GLN A 68 11.57 -12.80 13.62
CA GLN A 68 11.28 -13.04 12.20
C GLN A 68 10.79 -11.77 11.50
N LYS A 69 9.88 -11.02 12.13
CA LYS A 69 9.35 -9.78 11.59
C LYS A 69 10.43 -8.70 11.44
N VAL A 70 11.32 -8.57 12.42
CA VAL A 70 12.49 -7.67 12.34
C VAL A 70 13.39 -8.10 11.18
N LEU A 71 13.71 -9.38 11.06
CA LEU A 71 14.54 -9.88 9.96
C LEU A 71 13.91 -9.61 8.58
N ILE A 72 12.60 -9.89 8.43
CA ILE A 72 11.85 -9.63 7.18
C ILE A 72 11.85 -8.14 6.86
N SER A 73 11.59 -7.27 7.85
CA SER A 73 11.56 -5.82 7.63
C SER A 73 12.91 -5.27 7.18
N VAL A 74 14.02 -5.69 7.83
CA VAL A 74 15.38 -5.28 7.43
C VAL A 74 15.72 -5.79 6.04
N GLY A 75 15.47 -7.08 5.76
CA GLY A 75 15.73 -7.67 4.45
C GLY A 75 14.95 -6.98 3.32
N SER A 76 13.67 -6.70 3.55
CA SER A 76 12.80 -6.03 2.59
C SER A 76 13.20 -4.56 2.37
N ALA A 77 13.61 -3.86 3.43
CA ALA A 77 14.13 -2.50 3.32
C ALA A 77 15.39 -2.43 2.46
N LEU A 78 16.35 -3.33 2.70
CA LEU A 78 17.59 -3.40 1.92
C LEU A 78 17.28 -3.68 0.44
N ALA A 79 16.41 -4.65 0.16
CA ALA A 79 16.00 -4.99 -1.20
C ALA A 79 15.32 -3.80 -1.91
N ALA A 80 14.37 -3.12 -1.26
CA ALA A 80 13.67 -1.96 -1.80
C ALA A 80 14.59 -0.74 -2.04
N ILE A 81 15.65 -0.59 -1.23
CA ILE A 81 16.66 0.46 -1.46
C ILE A 81 17.51 0.14 -2.70
N THR A 82 17.90 -1.12 -2.88
CA THR A 82 18.72 -1.56 -4.01
C THR A 82 17.96 -1.56 -5.32
N ASP A 83 16.69 -1.96 -5.31
CA ASP A 83 15.82 -1.99 -6.47
C ASP A 83 14.46 -1.39 -6.11
N PRO A 84 14.24 -0.10 -6.41
CA PRO A 84 12.97 0.58 -6.14
C PRO A 84 11.76 0.02 -6.92
N PHE A 85 11.99 -0.80 -7.96
CA PHE A 85 10.91 -1.44 -8.72
C PHE A 85 10.44 -2.76 -8.09
N ARG A 86 11.07 -3.20 -6.99
CA ARG A 86 10.57 -4.26 -6.11
C ARG A 86 9.47 -3.73 -5.20
N ASP A 87 8.32 -3.42 -5.81
CA ASP A 87 7.11 -2.99 -5.12
C ASP A 87 6.66 -3.98 -4.04
N ASP A 88 6.89 -5.27 -4.27
CA ASP A 88 6.70 -6.35 -3.29
C ASP A 88 7.49 -6.12 -2.00
N MET A 89 8.76 -5.73 -2.10
CA MET A 89 9.62 -5.49 -0.94
C MET A 89 9.23 -4.20 -0.21
N VAL A 90 8.77 -3.17 -0.93
CA VAL A 90 8.19 -1.97 -0.32
C VAL A 90 6.92 -2.32 0.46
N ALA A 91 6.06 -3.17 -0.11
CA ALA A 91 4.83 -3.62 0.51
C ALA A 91 5.10 -4.44 1.79
N VAL A 92 6.04 -5.40 1.73
CA VAL A 92 6.45 -6.22 2.89
C VAL A 92 7.08 -5.35 3.97
N PHE A 93 7.95 -4.41 3.61
CA PHE A 93 8.52 -3.45 4.56
C PHE A 93 7.43 -2.59 5.23
N GLY A 94 6.46 -2.11 4.44
CA GLY A 94 5.33 -1.33 4.93
C GLY A 94 4.47 -2.08 5.96
N GLU A 95 4.14 -3.35 5.71
CA GLU A 95 3.29 -4.10 6.64
C GLU A 95 4.03 -4.58 7.89
N THR A 96 5.30 -4.97 7.76
CA THR A 96 6.10 -5.46 8.90
C THR A 96 6.50 -4.35 9.86
N THR A 97 6.64 -3.11 9.38
CA THR A 97 6.93 -1.94 10.23
C THR A 97 5.70 -1.12 10.60
N GLY A 98 4.56 -1.36 9.94
CA GLY A 98 3.38 -0.52 10.03
C GLY A 98 2.45 -0.78 11.22
N THR A 99 2.71 -1.78 12.07
CA THR A 99 1.74 -2.23 13.10
C THR A 99 1.18 -1.09 13.97
N LEU A 100 2.05 -0.19 14.47
CA LEU A 100 1.59 0.96 15.28
C LEU A 100 0.80 1.98 14.45
N ALA A 101 1.22 2.22 13.22
CA ALA A 101 0.54 3.10 12.29
C ALA A 101 -0.85 2.56 11.91
N PHE A 102 -0.99 1.25 11.70
CA PHE A 102 -2.28 0.61 11.43
C PHE A 102 -3.23 0.71 12.63
N ARG A 103 -2.74 0.56 13.86
CA ARG A 103 -3.56 0.76 15.08
C ARG A 103 -4.09 2.19 15.17
N GLU A 104 -3.23 3.17 14.92
CA GLU A 104 -3.60 4.57 14.94
C GLU A 104 -4.59 4.90 13.79
N LEU A 105 -4.35 4.38 12.58
CA LEU A 105 -5.28 4.52 11.46
C LEU A 105 -6.63 3.89 11.76
N HIS A 106 -6.66 2.69 12.33
CA HIS A 106 -7.89 2.03 12.75
C HIS A 106 -8.66 2.91 13.75
N LYS A 107 -7.96 3.54 14.70
CA LYS A 107 -8.55 4.49 15.65
C LYS A 107 -9.08 5.75 14.96
N ILE A 108 -8.33 6.32 14.02
CA ILE A 108 -8.77 7.48 13.22
C ILE A 108 -10.05 7.13 12.46
N MET A 109 -10.05 6.01 11.72
CA MET A 109 -11.21 5.54 10.98
C MET A 109 -12.40 5.24 11.89
N SER A 110 -12.18 4.67 13.08
CA SER A 110 -13.24 4.40 14.05
C SER A 110 -13.88 5.68 14.60
N ASN A 111 -13.16 6.80 14.62
CA ASN A 111 -13.68 8.08 15.09
C ASN A 111 -14.38 8.88 13.98
N ASP A 112 -14.10 8.60 12.70
CA ASP A 112 -14.78 9.20 11.55
C ASP A 112 -16.09 8.46 11.21
N PRO A 113 -17.23 9.15 10.95
CA PRO A 113 -18.48 8.49 10.58
C PRO A 113 -18.40 7.61 9.32
N GLU A 114 -17.68 8.06 8.30
CA GLU A 114 -17.49 7.34 7.05
C GLU A 114 -16.42 6.26 7.21
N GLY A 115 -15.34 6.56 7.93
CA GLY A 115 -14.32 5.59 8.34
C GLY A 115 -14.91 4.40 9.10
N ARG A 116 -15.85 4.62 10.03
CA ARG A 116 -16.59 3.54 10.72
C ARG A 116 -17.39 2.70 9.75
N GLN A 117 -17.99 3.32 8.75
CA GLN A 117 -18.74 2.58 7.75
C GLN A 117 -17.80 1.69 6.92
N ILE A 118 -16.65 2.20 6.51
CA ILE A 118 -15.62 1.44 5.79
C ILE A 118 -15.12 0.24 6.61
N LEU A 119 -14.87 0.41 7.92
CA LEU A 119 -14.43 -0.68 8.80
C LEU A 119 -15.49 -1.78 8.94
N ARG A 120 -16.78 -1.43 8.90
CA ARG A 120 -17.89 -2.40 8.93
C ARG A 120 -18.10 -3.10 7.59
N ASP A 121 -18.22 -2.31 6.52
CA ASP A 121 -18.61 -2.80 5.19
C ASP A 121 -17.45 -3.56 4.51
N ARG A 122 -16.21 -3.24 4.91
CA ARG A 122 -14.96 -3.78 4.37
C ARG A 122 -14.85 -3.79 2.83
N PRO A 123 -15.19 -2.68 2.15
CA PRO A 123 -15.14 -2.63 0.68
C PRO A 123 -13.71 -2.86 0.17
N ARG A 124 -13.61 -3.49 -1.01
CA ARG A 124 -12.35 -3.88 -1.66
C ARG A 124 -12.26 -3.28 -3.06
N ILE A 125 -11.05 -2.87 -3.42
CA ILE A 125 -10.71 -2.37 -4.75
C ILE A 125 -10.04 -3.51 -5.52
N HIS A 126 -10.81 -4.20 -6.34
CA HIS A 126 -10.39 -5.37 -7.12
C HIS A 126 -11.20 -5.43 -8.42
N THR A 127 -10.68 -6.03 -9.48
CA THR A 127 -11.40 -6.18 -10.76
C THR A 127 -12.69 -6.97 -10.61
N SER A 128 -12.80 -7.84 -9.59
CA SER A 128 -14.04 -8.56 -9.30
C SER A 128 -15.11 -7.73 -8.58
N THR A 129 -14.76 -6.57 -8.03
CA THR A 129 -15.68 -5.66 -7.33
C THR A 129 -15.92 -4.36 -8.08
N LEU A 130 -15.07 -4.04 -9.06
CA LEU A 130 -15.16 -2.85 -9.89
C LEU A 130 -15.56 -3.19 -11.33
N ASP A 131 -16.56 -2.48 -11.83
CA ASP A 131 -16.91 -2.50 -13.25
C ASP A 131 -16.08 -1.45 -13.99
N LEU A 132 -14.94 -1.86 -14.55
CA LEU A 132 -14.04 -0.96 -15.27
C LEU A 132 -14.63 -0.43 -16.58
N ASP A 133 -15.53 -1.20 -17.22
CA ASP A 133 -16.22 -0.76 -18.43
C ASP A 133 -17.25 0.32 -18.11
N TYR A 134 -17.90 0.22 -16.94
CA TYR A 134 -18.73 1.29 -16.39
C TYR A 134 -17.91 2.56 -16.12
N LEU A 135 -16.80 2.44 -15.38
CA LEU A 135 -15.94 3.60 -15.07
C LEU A 135 -15.42 4.29 -16.34
N ARG A 136 -15.09 3.52 -17.37
CA ARG A 136 -14.69 4.03 -18.69
C ARG A 136 -15.77 4.88 -19.37
N GLN A 137 -17.04 4.54 -19.18
CA GLN A 137 -18.17 5.20 -19.83
C GLN A 137 -18.65 6.46 -19.09
N LEU A 138 -18.18 6.69 -17.86
CA LEU A 138 -18.51 7.89 -17.10
C LEU A 138 -17.94 9.15 -17.78
N PRO A 139 -18.53 10.34 -17.54
CA PRO A 139 -18.00 11.60 -18.04
C PRO A 139 -16.54 11.86 -17.61
N GLU A 140 -15.75 12.50 -18.47
CA GLU A 140 -14.30 12.67 -18.28
C GLU A 140 -13.92 13.43 -17.00
N GLU A 141 -14.80 14.31 -16.53
CA GLU A 141 -14.62 15.11 -15.33
C GLU A 141 -14.83 14.33 -14.02
N THR A 142 -15.39 13.11 -14.09
CA THR A 142 -15.72 12.31 -12.91
C THR A 142 -14.50 11.59 -12.32
N PHE A 143 -14.55 11.33 -11.02
CA PHE A 143 -13.51 10.58 -10.32
C PHE A 143 -13.34 9.16 -10.87
N GLY A 144 -14.43 8.49 -11.23
CA GLY A 144 -14.41 7.14 -11.81
C GLY A 144 -13.72 7.09 -13.17
N HIS A 145 -14.04 8.03 -14.07
CA HIS A 145 -13.34 8.13 -15.36
C HIS A 145 -11.86 8.44 -15.16
N ALA A 146 -11.53 9.37 -14.25
CA ALA A 146 -10.14 9.70 -13.93
C ALA A 146 -9.36 8.49 -13.41
N TYR A 147 -9.97 7.65 -12.56
CA TYR A 147 -9.34 6.42 -12.07
C TYR A 147 -9.14 5.38 -13.18
N TYR A 148 -10.14 5.18 -14.05
CA TYR A 148 -10.00 4.33 -15.23
C TYR A 148 -8.84 4.80 -16.11
N ARG A 149 -8.74 6.10 -16.39
CA ARG A 149 -7.65 6.71 -17.16
C ARG A 149 -6.30 6.47 -16.49
N PHE A 150 -6.21 6.67 -15.17
CA PHE A 150 -4.99 6.41 -14.42
C PHE A 150 -4.51 4.96 -14.59
N LEU A 151 -5.39 3.98 -14.45
CA LEU A 151 -5.05 2.56 -14.62
C LEU A 151 -4.54 2.28 -16.05
N ALA A 152 -5.24 2.80 -17.06
CA ALA A 152 -4.89 2.62 -18.47
C ALA A 152 -3.55 3.27 -18.83
N ASP A 153 -3.32 4.51 -18.40
CA ASP A 153 -2.11 5.29 -18.71
C ASP A 153 -0.86 4.70 -18.03
N ASN A 154 -1.02 4.06 -16.88
CA ASN A 154 0.06 3.41 -16.15
C ASN A 154 0.22 1.91 -16.46
N ASN A 155 -0.68 1.33 -17.27
CA ASN A 155 -0.72 -0.10 -17.59
C ASN A 155 -0.73 -0.98 -16.32
N VAL A 156 -1.58 -0.62 -15.36
CA VAL A 156 -1.79 -1.34 -14.09
C VAL A 156 -3.25 -1.72 -13.91
N THR A 157 -3.53 -2.59 -12.94
CA THR A 157 -4.89 -3.04 -12.60
C THR A 157 -5.16 -2.86 -11.11
N PRO A 158 -6.43 -2.81 -10.66
CA PRO A 158 -6.76 -2.84 -9.23
C PRO A 158 -6.12 -4.04 -8.50
N ASP A 159 -5.88 -5.14 -9.21
CA ASP A 159 -5.38 -6.40 -8.66
C ASP A 159 -3.85 -6.43 -8.51
N SER A 160 -3.15 -5.38 -8.96
CA SER A 160 -1.69 -5.28 -8.88
C SER A 160 -1.18 -5.17 -7.42
N ARG A 161 -2.06 -4.97 -6.44
CA ARG A 161 -1.72 -4.78 -5.03
C ARG A 161 -1.69 -6.10 -4.28
N LEU A 162 -0.51 -6.47 -3.78
CA LEU A 162 -0.29 -7.72 -3.06
C LEU A 162 -1.16 -7.81 -1.78
N ALA A 163 -1.64 -9.02 -1.51
CA ALA A 163 -2.31 -9.35 -0.26
C ALA A 163 -1.38 -9.13 0.95
N VAL A 164 -1.92 -8.59 2.04
CA VAL A 164 -1.22 -8.47 3.32
C VAL A 164 -1.00 -9.85 3.94
N GLN A 165 0.19 -10.10 4.49
CA GLN A 165 0.55 -11.44 5.00
C GLN A 165 1.11 -11.44 6.43
N PHE A 166 1.87 -10.40 6.82
CA PHE A 166 2.66 -10.37 8.06
C PHE A 166 2.08 -9.46 9.17
N VAL A 167 0.78 -9.15 9.10
CA VAL A 167 0.06 -8.39 10.14
C VAL A 167 -0.73 -9.37 11.01
N ASP A 168 -0.31 -9.55 12.27
CA ASP A 168 -0.92 -10.50 13.23
C ASP A 168 -2.18 -9.96 13.92
N ASP A 169 -3.07 -9.30 13.16
CA ASP A 169 -4.36 -8.80 13.63
C ASP A 169 -5.31 -8.63 12.42
N PRO A 170 -6.45 -9.33 12.34
CA PRO A 170 -7.36 -9.25 11.19
C PRO A 170 -7.97 -7.88 10.91
N GLU A 171 -8.19 -7.04 11.93
CA GLU A 171 -8.71 -5.69 11.77
C GLU A 171 -7.63 -4.78 11.19
N LEU A 172 -6.41 -4.87 11.72
CA LEU A 172 -5.27 -4.10 11.21
C LEU A 172 -4.82 -4.57 9.84
N ALA A 173 -4.93 -5.87 9.55
CA ALA A 173 -4.64 -6.43 8.25
C ALA A 173 -5.59 -5.87 7.19
N TYR A 174 -6.87 -5.68 7.53
CA TYR A 174 -7.82 -4.99 6.64
C TYR A 174 -7.42 -3.52 6.42
N VAL A 175 -7.04 -2.78 7.46
CA VAL A 175 -6.59 -1.38 7.32
C VAL A 175 -5.34 -1.29 6.43
N ALA A 176 -4.37 -2.18 6.63
CA ALA A 176 -3.16 -2.26 5.82
C ALA A 176 -3.47 -2.60 4.35
N GLN A 177 -4.39 -3.53 4.13
CA GLN A 177 -4.79 -3.94 2.80
C GLN A 177 -5.57 -2.84 2.07
N ARG A 178 -6.50 -2.17 2.76
CA ARG A 178 -7.21 -1.01 2.21
C ARG A 178 -6.22 0.08 1.81
N TYR A 179 -5.21 0.36 2.63
CA TYR A 179 -4.18 1.35 2.29
C TYR A 179 -3.48 1.02 0.96
N ARG A 180 -3.10 -0.25 0.75
CA ARG A 180 -2.50 -0.70 -0.52
C ARG A 180 -3.44 -0.50 -1.70
N GLU A 181 -4.69 -0.89 -1.51
CA GLU A 181 -5.73 -0.86 -2.54
C GLU A 181 -6.13 0.54 -2.97
N VAL A 182 -6.19 1.49 -2.04
CA VAL A 182 -6.56 2.88 -2.36
C VAL A 182 -5.38 3.73 -2.81
N HIS A 183 -4.16 3.22 -2.83
CA HIS A 183 -2.98 4.00 -3.22
C HIS A 183 -3.11 4.61 -4.62
N ASP A 184 -3.57 3.84 -5.62
CA ASP A 184 -3.79 4.34 -6.98
C ASP A 184 -4.97 5.34 -7.06
N LEU A 185 -5.96 5.16 -6.19
CA LEU A 185 -7.06 6.12 -6.03
C LEU A 185 -6.57 7.42 -5.41
N ILE A 186 -5.62 7.37 -4.48
CA ILE A 186 -4.97 8.55 -3.89
C ILE A 186 -4.18 9.30 -4.96
N HIS A 187 -3.41 8.58 -5.81
CA HIS A 187 -2.75 9.20 -6.96
C HIS A 187 -3.74 9.93 -7.87
N THR A 188 -4.85 9.26 -8.20
CA THR A 188 -5.93 9.81 -9.03
C THR A 188 -6.54 11.06 -8.39
N LEU A 189 -6.93 10.97 -7.11
CA LEU A 189 -7.56 12.06 -6.36
C LEU A 189 -6.65 13.28 -6.24
N LEU A 190 -5.35 13.05 -6.08
CA LEU A 190 -4.33 14.10 -5.98
C LEU A 190 -3.81 14.59 -7.34
N GLU A 191 -4.30 14.02 -8.45
CA GLU A 191 -3.80 14.25 -9.81
C GLU A 191 -2.28 14.10 -9.95
N MET A 192 -1.68 13.17 -9.19
CA MET A 192 -0.24 12.97 -9.16
C MET A 192 0.18 11.76 -10.03
N PRO A 193 1.08 11.95 -11.01
CA PRO A 193 1.59 10.84 -11.81
C PRO A 193 2.53 9.94 -10.99
N THR A 194 2.77 8.72 -11.49
CA THR A 194 3.61 7.69 -10.84
C THR A 194 5.12 7.82 -11.12
N HIS A 195 5.55 8.92 -11.75
CA HIS A 195 6.98 9.21 -11.85
C HIS A 195 7.54 9.61 -10.47
N MET A 196 8.86 9.48 -10.27
CA MET A 196 9.52 9.74 -8.97
C MET A 196 9.08 11.02 -8.22
N LEU A 197 8.86 12.14 -8.93
CA LEU A 197 8.44 13.39 -8.29
C LEU A 197 7.00 13.32 -7.73
N GLY A 198 6.09 12.68 -8.46
CA GLY A 198 4.69 12.52 -8.07
C GLY A 198 4.56 11.48 -6.96
N GLU A 199 5.28 10.36 -7.06
CA GLU A 199 5.42 9.38 -5.97
C GLU A 199 5.85 10.03 -4.65
N VAL A 200 6.94 10.81 -4.66
CA VAL A 200 7.41 11.50 -3.46
C VAL A 200 6.38 12.51 -2.93
N THR A 201 5.61 13.14 -3.83
CA THR A 201 4.53 14.08 -3.46
C THR A 201 3.41 13.34 -2.73
N VAL A 202 2.93 12.23 -3.29
CA VAL A 202 1.90 11.39 -2.66
C VAL A 202 2.39 10.81 -1.34
N LYS A 203 3.65 10.35 -1.28
CA LYS A 203 4.24 9.81 -0.04
C LYS A 203 4.26 10.82 1.11
N TRP A 204 4.38 12.12 0.85
CA TRP A 204 4.22 13.14 1.90
C TRP A 204 2.81 13.21 2.45
N VAL A 205 1.79 13.21 1.58
CA VAL A 205 0.38 13.18 2.00
C VAL A 205 0.08 11.89 2.77
N GLU A 206 0.50 10.75 2.23
CA GLU A 206 0.35 9.45 2.90
C GLU A 206 1.09 9.40 4.24
N ALA A 207 2.31 9.94 4.34
CA ALA A 207 3.07 9.97 5.58
C ALA A 207 2.32 10.74 6.68
N ILE A 208 1.70 11.87 6.34
CA ILE A 208 0.94 12.66 7.30
C ILE A 208 -0.34 11.92 7.72
N HIS A 209 -1.08 11.35 6.76
CA HIS A 209 -2.35 10.67 7.04
C HIS A 209 -2.20 9.33 7.73
N THR A 210 -1.19 8.55 7.34
CA THR A 210 -1.01 7.15 7.78
C THR A 210 -0.02 7.01 8.92
N LYS A 211 0.94 7.95 9.05
CA LYS A 211 2.09 7.86 9.97
C LYS A 211 2.94 6.59 9.76
N MET A 212 2.79 5.91 8.62
CA MET A 212 3.54 4.69 8.34
C MET A 212 5.03 4.99 8.12
N PRO A 213 5.94 4.19 8.71
CA PRO A 213 7.38 4.35 8.49
C PRO A 213 7.76 4.30 7.01
N MET A 214 7.14 3.41 6.23
CA MET A 214 7.39 3.30 4.79
C MET A 214 7.04 4.59 4.03
N CYS A 215 5.91 5.22 4.34
CA CYS A 215 5.51 6.47 3.69
C CYS A 215 6.49 7.60 4.02
N SER A 216 6.82 7.77 5.31
CA SER A 216 7.74 8.82 5.77
C SER A 216 9.15 8.64 5.18
N THR A 217 9.66 7.40 5.17
CA THR A 217 10.98 7.10 4.60
C THR A 217 10.98 7.25 3.08
N GLY A 218 9.92 6.83 2.39
CA GLY A 218 9.74 7.04 0.95
C GLY A 218 9.71 8.53 0.59
N ALA A 219 9.00 9.34 1.36
CA ALA A 219 8.93 10.79 1.17
C ALA A 219 10.30 11.48 1.37
N LEU A 220 11.04 11.08 2.40
CA LEU A 220 12.35 11.64 2.71
C LEU A 220 13.45 11.20 1.73
N PHE A 221 13.60 9.89 1.53
CA PHE A 221 14.70 9.32 0.74
C PHE A 221 14.40 9.28 -0.75
N GLY A 222 13.13 9.22 -1.17
CA GLY A 222 12.75 9.32 -2.57
C GLY A 222 13.17 10.66 -3.18
N ALA A 223 13.11 11.75 -2.41
CA ALA A 223 13.53 13.08 -2.84
C ALA A 223 15.01 13.17 -3.23
N VAL A 224 15.87 12.33 -2.64
CA VAL A 224 17.32 12.29 -2.93
C VAL A 224 17.58 11.89 -4.38
N ARG A 225 16.72 11.04 -4.96
CA ARG A 225 16.83 10.52 -6.33
C ARG A 225 16.30 11.48 -7.40
N LEU A 226 15.79 12.65 -7.02
CA LEU A 226 15.23 13.63 -7.96
C LEU A 226 16.34 14.33 -8.78
N ARG A 227 16.11 14.41 -10.10
CA ARG A 227 16.94 15.18 -11.04
C ARG A 227 16.88 16.68 -10.72
N PRO A 228 17.85 17.51 -11.15
CA PRO A 228 17.89 18.94 -10.80
C PRO A 228 16.59 19.72 -11.12
N LYS A 229 15.96 19.48 -12.27
CA LYS A 229 14.67 20.11 -12.61
C LYS A 229 13.56 19.67 -11.66
N GLN A 230 13.40 18.36 -11.45
CA GLN A 230 12.41 17.79 -10.54
C GLN A 230 12.62 18.28 -9.10
N ARG A 231 13.87 18.44 -8.66
CA ARG A 231 14.19 18.96 -7.33
C ARG A 231 13.76 20.41 -7.14
N ARG A 232 13.87 21.24 -8.19
CA ARG A 232 13.35 22.62 -8.14
C ARG A 232 11.83 22.62 -8.02
N ASP A 233 11.15 21.87 -8.90
CA ASP A 233 9.68 21.76 -8.86
C ASP A 233 9.21 21.16 -7.52
N TYR A 234 9.96 20.18 -6.98
CA TYR A 234 9.74 19.58 -5.67
C TYR A 234 9.70 20.62 -4.55
N VAL A 235 10.76 21.44 -4.45
CA VAL A 235 10.87 22.45 -3.39
C VAL A 235 9.89 23.61 -3.61
N SER A 236 9.68 24.03 -4.87
CA SER A 236 8.87 25.22 -5.17
C SER A 236 7.37 25.00 -5.07
N SER A 237 6.91 23.77 -5.38
CA SER A 237 5.49 23.52 -5.64
C SER A 237 4.99 22.26 -4.96
N HIS A 238 5.66 21.11 -5.17
CA HIS A 238 5.13 19.83 -4.71
C HIS A 238 5.16 19.66 -3.20
N LEU A 239 6.31 19.87 -2.55
CA LEU A 239 6.43 19.68 -1.10
C LEU A 239 5.52 20.64 -0.33
N PRO A 240 5.52 21.97 -0.57
CA PRO A 240 4.61 22.88 0.13
C PRO A 240 3.13 22.52 -0.07
N TRP A 241 2.74 22.12 -1.29
CA TRP A 241 1.38 21.69 -1.58
C TRP A 241 1.01 20.38 -0.86
N ALA A 242 1.87 19.35 -0.93
CA ALA A 242 1.64 18.07 -0.28
C ALA A 242 1.53 18.22 1.25
N LEU A 243 2.32 19.10 1.86
CA LEU A 243 2.19 19.40 3.28
C LEU A 243 0.86 20.09 3.60
N ARG A 244 0.45 21.10 2.81
CA ARG A 244 -0.85 21.75 3.02
C ARG A 244 -2.01 20.77 2.85
N VAL A 245 -2.01 19.97 1.79
CA VAL A 245 -3.04 18.94 1.58
C VAL A 245 -3.00 17.92 2.71
N GLY A 246 -1.84 17.37 3.06
CA GLY A 246 -1.73 16.34 4.10
C GLY A 246 -2.18 16.79 5.49
N TYR A 247 -2.04 18.08 5.84
CA TYR A 247 -2.49 18.58 7.14
C TYR A 247 -3.94 19.07 7.16
N ASN A 248 -4.48 19.52 6.02
CA ASN A 248 -5.80 20.15 5.97
C ASN A 248 -6.90 19.25 5.39
N ALA A 249 -6.56 18.27 4.56
CA ALA A 249 -7.54 17.39 3.93
C ALA A 249 -8.17 16.44 4.96
N LYS A 250 -9.36 15.93 4.62
CA LYS A 250 -9.91 14.74 5.30
C LYS A 250 -8.88 13.60 5.18
N ASN A 251 -8.69 12.84 6.26
CA ASN A 251 -7.80 11.68 6.21
C ASN A 251 -8.28 10.70 5.12
N LEU A 252 -7.44 10.46 4.11
CA LEU A 252 -7.82 9.73 2.90
C LEU A 252 -8.19 8.26 3.16
N MET A 253 -7.78 7.69 4.29
CA MET A 253 -8.24 6.35 4.70
C MET A 253 -9.73 6.32 5.09
N CYS A 254 -10.32 7.48 5.40
CA CYS A 254 -11.72 7.64 5.79
C CYS A 254 -12.64 8.01 4.61
N VAL A 255 -12.14 8.00 3.38
CA VAL A 255 -12.91 8.28 2.17
C VAL A 255 -13.46 6.97 1.60
N TYR A 256 -14.77 6.92 1.36
CA TYR A 256 -15.46 5.76 0.79
C TYR A 256 -15.53 5.90 -0.74
N TYR A 257 -14.36 5.86 -1.38
CA TYR A 257 -14.14 6.04 -2.82
C TYR A 257 -15.16 5.35 -3.72
N GLU A 258 -15.55 4.15 -3.34
CA GLU A 258 -16.48 3.28 -4.06
C GLU A 258 -17.89 3.89 -4.26
N LYS A 259 -18.21 4.96 -3.52
CA LYS A 259 -19.47 5.72 -3.62
C LYS A 259 -19.37 7.01 -4.44
N HIS A 260 -18.18 7.36 -4.93
CA HIS A 260 -17.91 8.65 -5.55
C HIS A 260 -17.55 8.55 -7.03
N TRP A 261 -17.75 7.41 -7.69
CA TRP A 261 -17.35 7.22 -9.09
C TRP A 261 -17.93 8.26 -10.04
N GLU A 262 -19.21 8.62 -9.88
CA GLU A 262 -19.90 9.60 -10.72
C GLU A 262 -19.67 11.06 -10.29
N MET A 263 -19.05 11.29 -9.13
CA MET A 263 -18.82 12.64 -8.62
C MET A 263 -17.72 13.32 -9.45
N PRO A 264 -17.89 14.58 -9.88
CA PRO A 264 -16.82 15.35 -10.50
C PRO A 264 -15.57 15.37 -9.60
N LEU A 265 -14.40 15.07 -10.18
CA LEU A 265 -13.13 14.96 -9.43
C LEU A 265 -12.84 16.24 -8.62
N LEU A 266 -13.07 17.41 -9.24
CA LEU A 266 -12.85 18.70 -8.57
C LEU A 266 -13.82 18.91 -7.39
N GLU A 267 -15.06 18.45 -7.52
CA GLU A 267 -16.05 18.51 -6.43
C GLU A 267 -15.64 17.58 -5.28
N LEU A 268 -15.21 16.36 -5.61
CA LEU A 268 -14.69 15.42 -4.62
C LEU A 268 -13.48 16.00 -3.88
N GLN A 269 -12.48 16.52 -4.60
CA GLN A 269 -11.32 17.20 -4.02
C GLN A 269 -11.74 18.33 -3.06
N HIS A 270 -12.66 19.19 -3.49
CA HIS A 270 -13.15 20.30 -2.68
C HIS A 270 -13.87 19.82 -1.41
N SER A 271 -14.73 18.80 -1.52
CA SER A 271 -15.42 18.21 -0.35
C SER A 271 -14.47 17.60 0.68
N LEU A 272 -13.29 17.18 0.24
CA LEU A 272 -12.23 16.60 1.06
C LEU A 272 -11.20 17.63 1.54
N ASN A 273 -11.43 18.92 1.27
CA ASN A 273 -10.52 20.02 1.57
C ASN A 273 -9.12 19.84 0.93
N ILE A 274 -9.10 19.32 -0.30
CA ILE A 274 -7.89 19.19 -1.13
C ILE A 274 -7.84 20.40 -2.07
N GLU A 275 -6.83 21.25 -1.89
CA GLU A 275 -6.57 22.35 -2.81
C GLU A 275 -6.04 21.82 -4.15
N PRO A 276 -6.48 22.37 -5.31
CA PRO A 276 -5.94 21.97 -6.61
C PRO A 276 -4.42 22.12 -6.66
N PHE A 277 -3.75 21.18 -7.34
CA PHE A 277 -2.30 21.29 -7.53
C PHE A 277 -1.97 22.54 -8.35
N PRO A 278 -0.98 23.36 -7.94
CA PRO A 278 -0.58 24.55 -8.69
C PRO A 278 0.12 24.14 -10.00
N ARG A 279 -0.68 23.96 -11.06
CA ARG A 279 -0.18 23.77 -12.41
C ARG A 279 0.50 25.06 -12.86
N LYS A 280 1.74 24.97 -13.34
CA LYS A 280 2.31 26.08 -14.14
C LYS A 280 1.41 26.21 -15.35
N GLN A 281 0.71 27.35 -15.49
CA GLN A 281 -0.02 27.66 -16.72
C GLN A 281 0.93 27.45 -17.90
N SER A 282 0.67 26.44 -18.73
CA SER A 282 1.31 26.37 -20.04
C SER A 282 0.85 27.60 -20.81
N MET A 283 1.77 28.33 -21.44
CA MET A 283 1.47 29.47 -22.32
C MET A 283 0.78 29.03 -23.63
N GLN A 284 -0.29 28.23 -23.54
CA GLN A 284 -1.05 27.70 -24.67
C GLN A 284 -2.56 27.98 -24.59
N ASP A 285 -3.01 28.73 -23.59
CA ASP A 285 -4.29 29.45 -23.71
C ASP A 285 -4.06 30.71 -24.54
N HIS A 286 -3.84 30.52 -25.85
CA HIS A 286 -3.84 31.60 -26.83
C HIS A 286 -5.25 32.19 -26.91
N MET A 287 -5.40 33.42 -26.42
CA MET A 287 -6.50 34.31 -26.83
C MET A 287 -6.50 34.45 -28.37
N PRO A 288 -7.65 34.33 -29.04
CA PRO A 288 -7.86 35.02 -30.30
C PRO A 288 -8.08 36.50 -29.99
N SER A 289 -7.17 37.32 -30.50
CA SER A 289 -7.26 38.77 -30.55
C SER A 289 -8.53 39.24 -31.26
N LEU A 290 -9.41 39.96 -30.57
CA LEU A 290 -10.36 40.83 -31.26
C LEU A 290 -9.63 42.11 -31.67
N GLN A 291 -9.23 42.14 -32.93
CA GLN A 291 -8.83 43.35 -33.65
C GLN A 291 -9.88 44.45 -33.45
N LYS A 292 -9.49 45.53 -32.77
CA LYS A 292 -10.07 46.84 -33.03
C LYS A 292 -9.51 47.35 -34.36
N SER A 293 -10.18 47.04 -35.46
CA SER A 293 -10.08 47.83 -36.69
C SER A 293 -11.29 48.76 -36.73
N GLY A 294 -11.06 50.05 -36.50
CA GLY A 294 -12.05 51.08 -36.81
C GLY A 294 -12.13 51.31 -38.32
N LEU A 295 -13.34 51.59 -38.81
CA LEU A 295 -13.63 52.63 -39.80
C LEU A 295 -15.15 52.78 -39.90
N VAL A 296 -15.71 53.83 -39.31
CA VAL A 296 -16.96 54.45 -39.78
C VAL A 296 -16.77 55.95 -39.64
N ALA A 297 -16.48 56.60 -40.76
CA ALA A 297 -16.74 58.00 -41.05
C ALA A 297 -17.11 58.05 -42.53
#